data_AF-Q4L7G3-F1
#
_entry.id   AF-Q4L7G3-F1
#
_cell.length_a   1.000
_cell.length_b   1.000
_cell.length_c   1.000
_cell.angle_alpha   90.00
_cell.angle_beta   90.00
_cell.angle_gamma   90.00
#
_symmetry.space_group_name_H-M   'P 1'
#
loop_
_entity.id
_entity.type
_entity.pdbx_description
1 polymer ?
#
loop_
_entity_poly.entity_id
_entity_poly.type
_entity_poly.pdbx_seq_one_letter_code
_entity_poly.pdbx_strand_id
1 'polypeptide(L)'
;MLETVFQLVMIIQSFMAFIIGVLAAHQFKFNGAGSCMVGIAAMLGSGAVQFTAKGIVLKGIGDIINIILVVIIACAIYMFLQGKLGSLEMIILPVVIPVLSALIGLLTLPYVQTITKGLGHMVNSFTDLNPLIMSILISVTFSLLMVTPISLVAIATAISLTGLGSGAANMGIVAACVTFIFGSIRVNSMGVNIVLLIGAAKMMIPVYLKHLIIAVPLTLNGIVSGVLAYAIGIKGTPLSAGFGYTGLVGPINAFNRMSGDATIIIILLVFGYFVIPFVSAFIIHEICKKLIPSYHDGIYKFEIPKQ
;
A
#
# COMPACT_ATOMS: atom_id res chain seq x y z
N MET A 1 -13.69 -19.50 17.21
CA MET A 1 -12.51 -19.87 16.39
C MET A 1 -12.22 -18.83 15.30
N LEU A 2 -13.07 -18.68 14.26
CA LEU A 2 -12.80 -17.72 13.18
C LEU A 2 -12.74 -16.25 13.64
N GLU A 3 -13.64 -15.84 14.54
CA GLU A 3 -13.63 -14.50 15.13
C GLU A 3 -12.36 -14.23 15.96
N THR A 4 -11.93 -15.21 16.75
CA THR A 4 -10.68 -15.14 17.52
C THR A 4 -9.47 -14.99 16.59
N VAL A 5 -9.42 -15.75 15.48
CA VAL A 5 -8.37 -15.62 14.47
C VAL A 5 -8.37 -14.22 13.85
N PHE A 6 -9.54 -13.68 13.53
CA PHE A 6 -9.67 -12.31 13.02
C PHE A 6 -9.15 -11.27 14.02
N GLN A 7 -9.50 -11.40 15.31
CA GLN A 7 -9.00 -10.52 16.37
C GLN A 7 -7.47 -10.58 16.50
N LEU A 8 -6.86 -11.77 16.41
CA LEU A 8 -5.40 -11.92 16.42
C LEU A 8 -4.74 -11.22 15.22
N VAL A 9 -5.32 -11.35 14.03
CA VAL A 9 -4.82 -10.67 12.83
C VAL A 9 -4.93 -9.15 12.97
N MET A 10 -6.04 -8.65 13.52
CA MET A 10 -6.21 -7.21 13.78
C MET A 10 -5.17 -6.67 14.78
N ILE A 11 -4.83 -7.45 15.80
CA ILE A 11 -3.76 -7.10 16.75
C ILE A 11 -2.42 -7.05 16.02
N ILE A 12 -2.07 -8.07 15.21
CA ILE A 12 -0.82 -8.07 14.43
C ILE A 12 -0.72 -6.83 13.54
N GLN A 13 -1.80 -6.47 12.85
CA GLN A 13 -1.85 -5.25 12.03
C GLN A 13 -1.56 -3.99 12.85
N SER A 14 -2.06 -3.91 14.09
CA SER A 14 -1.81 -2.75 14.94
C SER A 14 -0.33 -2.57 15.31
N PHE A 15 0.43 -3.67 15.38
CA PHE A 15 1.88 -3.64 15.63
C PHE A 15 2.71 -3.38 14.36
N MET A 16 2.10 -3.19 13.20
CA MET A 16 2.84 -3.02 11.95
C MET A 16 3.77 -1.80 12.00
N ALA A 17 3.34 -0.69 12.60
CA ALA A 17 4.17 0.50 12.79
C ALA A 17 5.44 0.21 13.61
N PHE A 18 5.30 -0.56 14.70
CA PHE A 18 6.42 -1.02 15.51
C PHE A 18 7.39 -1.87 14.68
N ILE A 19 6.87 -2.86 13.95
CA ILE A 19 7.68 -3.77 13.11
C ILE A 19 8.44 -2.98 12.05
N ILE A 20 7.79 -2.02 11.37
CA ILE A 20 8.45 -1.14 10.38
C ILE A 20 9.61 -0.39 11.02
N GLY A 21 9.40 0.21 12.20
CA GLY A 21 10.45 0.96 12.90
C GLY A 21 11.65 0.09 13.30
N VAL A 22 11.40 -1.09 13.85
CA VAL A 22 12.46 -2.05 14.21
C VAL A 22 13.27 -2.48 12.98
N LEU A 23 12.59 -2.86 11.89
CA LEU A 23 13.25 -3.30 10.67
C LEU A 23 14.02 -2.17 9.97
N ALA A 24 13.49 -0.95 9.99
CA ALA A 24 14.20 0.21 9.47
C ALA A 24 15.49 0.45 10.26
N ALA A 25 15.43 0.48 11.59
CA ALA A 25 16.60 0.63 12.46
C ALA A 25 17.62 -0.51 12.29
N HIS A 26 17.16 -1.74 12.07
CA HIS A 26 18.02 -2.87 11.75
C HIS A 26 18.83 -2.62 10.47
N GLN A 27 18.25 -2.00 9.44
CA GLN A 27 19.01 -1.65 8.23
C GLN A 27 20.07 -0.57 8.45
N PHE A 28 19.92 0.25 9.49
CA PHE A 28 20.97 1.16 9.95
C PHE A 28 21.99 0.50 10.90
N LYS A 29 21.89 -0.81 11.12
CA LYS A 29 22.76 -1.61 12.01
C LYS A 29 22.73 -1.14 13.47
N PHE A 30 21.60 -0.61 13.92
CA PHE A 30 21.43 -0.26 15.32
C PHE A 30 21.40 -1.52 16.19
N ASN A 31 21.84 -1.39 17.44
CA ASN A 31 21.74 -2.50 18.40
C ASN A 31 20.28 -2.83 18.73
N GLY A 32 20.03 -3.94 19.41
CA GLY A 32 18.67 -4.41 19.73
C GLY A 32 17.85 -3.36 20.49
N ALA A 33 18.46 -2.67 21.46
CA ALA A 33 17.81 -1.60 22.21
C ALA A 33 17.44 -0.41 21.31
N GLY A 34 18.36 0.05 20.46
CA GLY A 34 18.14 1.11 19.46
C GLY A 34 16.99 0.79 18.53
N SER A 35 16.95 -0.44 18.04
CA SER A 35 15.90 -0.91 17.15
C SER A 35 14.52 -0.91 17.82
N CYS A 36 14.44 -1.40 19.07
CA CYS A 36 13.21 -1.34 19.85
C CYS A 36 12.76 0.10 20.12
N MET A 37 13.67 1.04 20.42
CA MET A 37 13.33 2.44 20.65
C MET A 37 12.71 3.09 19.40
N VAL A 38 13.28 2.84 18.22
CA VAL A 38 12.71 3.31 16.95
C VAL A 38 11.36 2.65 16.65
N GLY A 39 11.21 1.37 16.99
CA GLY A 39 9.91 0.68 16.90
C GLY A 39 8.84 1.32 17.78
N ILE A 40 9.15 1.58 19.06
CA ILE A 40 8.21 2.22 20.00
C ILE A 40 7.86 3.63 19.51
N ALA A 41 8.85 4.40 19.06
CA ALA A 41 8.64 5.71 18.44
C ALA A 41 7.61 5.64 17.30
N ALA A 42 7.84 4.75 16.33
CA ALA A 42 6.97 4.55 15.19
C ALA A 42 5.55 4.18 15.61
N MET A 43 5.39 3.26 16.56
CA MET A 43 4.09 2.86 17.09
C MET A 43 3.31 4.03 17.67
N LEU A 44 3.93 4.80 18.57
CA LEU A 44 3.31 5.93 19.25
C LEU A 44 3.00 7.09 18.30
N GLY A 45 3.92 7.40 17.38
CA GLY A 45 3.78 8.50 16.43
C GLY A 45 2.88 8.18 15.22
N SER A 46 2.62 6.90 14.91
CA SER A 46 1.87 6.49 13.71
C SER A 46 0.38 6.87 13.70
N GLY A 47 -0.20 7.16 14.86
CA GLY A 47 -1.64 7.29 15.05
C GLY A 47 -2.39 5.96 15.22
N ALA A 48 -1.68 4.82 15.24
CA ALA A 48 -2.25 3.50 15.55
C ALA A 48 -2.65 3.38 17.04
N VAL A 49 -1.91 4.05 17.93
CA VAL A 49 -2.25 4.13 19.36
C VAL A 49 -3.10 5.37 19.60
N GLN A 50 -4.32 5.18 20.11
CA GLN A 50 -5.23 6.28 20.43
C GLN A 50 -5.57 6.29 21.91
N PHE A 51 -5.38 7.44 22.54
CA PHE A 51 -5.78 7.66 23.93
C PHE A 51 -7.24 8.12 23.97
N THR A 52 -8.10 7.32 24.58
CA THR A 52 -9.51 7.63 24.79
C THR A 52 -9.80 7.74 26.28
N ALA A 53 -10.92 8.37 26.65
CA ALA A 53 -11.35 8.47 28.05
C ALA A 53 -11.53 7.09 28.73
N LYS A 54 -11.74 6.02 27.94
CA LYS A 54 -11.93 4.64 28.42
C LYS A 54 -10.64 3.80 28.42
N GLY A 55 -9.51 4.38 28.01
CA GLY A 55 -8.22 3.71 27.94
C GLY A 55 -7.53 3.84 26.57
N ILE A 56 -6.53 2.99 26.36
CA ILE A 56 -5.72 2.97 25.15
C ILE A 56 -6.38 2.01 24.14
N VAL A 57 -6.62 2.51 22.93
CA VAL A 57 -7.18 1.73 21.83
C VAL A 57 -6.16 1.61 20.71
N LEU A 58 -5.98 0.39 20.21
CA LEU A 58 -5.16 0.10 19.04
C LEU A 58 -6.04 0.10 17.80
N LYS A 59 -5.74 0.97 16.83
CA LYS A 59 -6.55 1.20 15.64
C LYS A 59 -5.72 1.06 14.36
N GLY A 60 -5.76 -0.13 13.78
CA GLY A 60 -5.19 -0.41 12.46
C GLY A 60 -3.68 -0.18 12.40
N ILE A 61 -3.14 -0.10 11.19
CA ILE A 61 -1.69 -0.07 10.92
C ILE A 61 -1.01 1.29 11.18
N GLY A 62 -1.77 2.36 11.43
CA GLY A 62 -1.28 3.73 11.45
C GLY A 62 -1.10 4.35 10.05
N ASP A 63 -0.71 5.63 9.98
CA ASP A 63 -0.44 6.30 8.70
C ASP A 63 1.01 6.03 8.25
N ILE A 64 1.19 5.39 7.10
CA ILE A 64 2.49 4.95 6.59
C ILE A 64 3.44 6.14 6.33
N ILE A 65 2.93 7.26 5.83
CA ILE A 65 3.75 8.45 5.57
C ILE A 65 4.24 9.01 6.90
N ASN A 66 3.35 9.08 7.89
CA ASN A 66 3.72 9.57 9.22
C ASN A 66 4.69 8.60 9.92
N ILE A 67 4.53 7.29 9.75
CA ILE A 67 5.47 6.27 10.25
C ILE A 67 6.86 6.52 9.67
N ILE A 68 7.00 6.73 8.36
CA ILE A 68 8.29 7.00 7.72
C ILE A 68 8.94 8.25 8.33
N LEU A 69 8.17 9.33 8.51
CA LEU A 69 8.66 10.57 9.12
C LEU A 69 9.16 10.35 10.56
N VAL A 70 8.38 9.64 11.38
CA VAL A 70 8.75 9.36 12.77
C VAL A 70 9.99 8.47 12.86
N VAL A 71 10.10 7.47 11.99
CA VAL A 71 11.27 6.59 11.93
C VAL A 71 12.53 7.38 11.55
N ILE A 72 12.45 8.27 10.55
CA ILE A 72 13.57 9.13 10.16
C ILE A 72 14.05 9.97 11.35
N ILE A 73 13.12 10.60 12.07
CA ILE A 73 13.44 11.43 13.23
C ILE A 73 14.02 10.59 14.37
N ALA A 74 13.40 9.45 14.70
CA ALA A 74 13.87 8.56 15.75
C ALA A 74 15.28 8.03 15.47
N CYS A 75 15.55 7.63 14.23
CA CYS A 75 16.89 7.21 13.80
C CYS A 75 17.90 8.35 13.91
N ALA A 76 17.54 9.57 13.49
CA ALA A 76 18.42 10.73 13.60
C ALA A 76 18.77 11.07 15.06
N ILE A 77 17.78 11.04 15.96
CA ILE A 77 17.99 11.27 17.40
C ILE A 77 18.89 10.16 17.98
N TYR A 78 18.63 8.89 17.66
CA TYR A 78 19.44 7.77 18.13
C TYR A 78 20.90 7.91 17.69
N MET A 79 21.15 8.14 16.39
CA MET A 79 22.50 8.34 15.85
C MET A 79 23.21 9.54 16.48
N PHE A 80 22.46 10.58 16.85
CA PHE A 80 23.03 11.76 17.49
C PHE A 80 23.39 11.54 18.96
N LEU A 81 22.63 10.74 19.70
CA LEU A 81 22.79 10.57 21.15
C LEU A 81 23.57 9.32 21.56
N GLN A 82 23.62 8.30 20.70
CA GLN A 82 24.31 7.04 20.99
C GLN A 82 25.78 7.29 21.35
N GLY A 83 26.24 6.72 22.48
CA GLY A 83 27.62 6.83 22.93
C GLY A 83 28.00 8.17 23.58
N LYS A 84 27.07 9.13 23.73
CA LYS A 84 27.35 10.44 24.34
C LYS A 84 27.03 10.55 25.83
N LEU A 85 26.25 9.61 26.37
CA LEU A 85 25.68 9.71 27.73
C LEU A 85 26.25 8.67 28.72
N GLY A 86 27.17 7.83 28.28
CA GLY A 86 27.80 6.80 29.13
C GLY A 86 26.76 5.86 29.76
N SER A 87 26.81 5.63 31.06
CA SER A 87 25.88 4.75 31.77
C SER A 87 24.44 5.28 31.81
N LEU A 88 24.23 6.60 31.69
CA LEU A 88 22.90 7.20 31.67
C LEU A 88 22.13 6.85 30.40
N GLU A 89 22.82 6.39 29.36
CA GLU A 89 22.23 6.01 28.08
C GLU A 89 21.15 4.94 28.23
N MET A 90 21.34 3.97 29.14
CA MET A 90 20.38 2.90 29.42
C MET A 90 19.06 3.39 30.03
N ILE A 91 19.05 4.59 30.64
CA ILE A 91 17.87 5.16 31.30
C ILE A 91 17.25 6.25 30.44
N ILE A 92 18.07 7.11 29.85
CA ILE A 92 17.62 8.32 29.15
C ILE A 92 17.12 8.00 27.74
N LEU A 93 17.87 7.21 26.96
CA LEU A 93 17.51 6.98 25.56
C LEU A 93 16.14 6.30 25.36
N PRO A 94 15.77 5.27 26.16
CA PRO A 94 14.48 4.60 26.01
C PRO A 94 13.28 5.51 26.23
N VAL A 95 13.46 6.65 26.90
CA VAL A 95 12.42 7.65 27.11
C VAL A 95 12.52 8.76 26.05
N VAL A 96 13.70 9.36 25.90
CA VAL A 96 13.88 10.55 25.06
C VAL A 96 13.60 10.24 23.59
N ILE A 97 14.10 9.13 23.07
CA ILE A 97 13.95 8.80 21.64
C ILE A 97 12.49 8.57 21.30
N PRO A 98 11.75 7.65 21.96
CA PRO A 98 10.36 7.42 21.61
C PRO A 98 9.47 8.63 21.88
N VAL A 99 9.65 9.33 23.01
CA VAL A 99 8.78 10.45 23.39
C VAL A 99 8.95 11.63 22.43
N LEU A 100 10.18 12.07 22.14
CA LEU A 100 10.40 13.23 21.27
C LEU A 100 9.95 12.96 19.84
N SER A 101 10.34 11.81 19.27
CA SER A 101 9.97 11.46 17.90
C SER A 101 8.47 11.19 17.75
N ALA A 102 7.83 10.54 18.72
CA ALA A 102 6.39 10.33 18.70
C ALA A 102 5.61 11.64 18.87
N LEU A 103 6.07 12.56 19.74
CA LEU A 103 5.45 13.87 19.90
C LEU A 103 5.46 14.64 18.57
N ILE A 104 6.60 14.68 17.89
CA ILE A 104 6.69 15.30 16.57
C ILE A 104 5.75 14.58 15.58
N GLY A 105 5.75 13.25 15.59
CA GLY A 105 4.84 12.43 14.77
C GLY A 105 3.36 12.75 14.97
N LEU A 106 2.91 12.91 16.22
CA LEU A 106 1.53 13.25 16.53
C LEU A 106 1.17 14.68 16.10
N LEU A 107 2.12 15.62 16.18
CA LEU A 107 1.95 16.98 15.68
C LEU A 107 1.89 17.03 14.14
N THR A 108 2.64 16.17 13.44
CA THR A 108 2.63 16.10 11.97
C THR A 108 1.46 15.30 11.41
N LEU A 109 0.93 14.34 12.17
CA LEU A 109 -0.15 13.45 11.75
C LEU A 109 -1.36 14.15 11.10
N PRO A 110 -1.96 15.23 11.67
CA PRO A 110 -3.10 15.89 11.04
C PRO A 110 -2.76 16.52 9.68
N TYR A 111 -1.53 17.01 9.51
CA TYR A 111 -1.06 17.59 8.24
C TYR A 111 -0.85 16.50 7.19
N VAL A 112 -0.26 15.37 7.57
CA VAL A 112 -0.09 14.21 6.69
C VAL A 112 -1.46 13.67 6.24
N GLN A 113 -2.43 13.60 7.15
CA GLN A 113 -3.79 13.17 6.82
C GLN A 113 -4.49 14.08 5.80
N THR A 114 -4.12 15.36 5.71
CA THR A 114 -4.65 16.27 4.68
C THR A 114 -4.30 15.80 3.27
N ILE A 115 -3.15 15.16 3.07
CA ILE A 115 -2.76 14.59 1.76
C ILE A 115 -3.72 13.45 1.39
N THR A 116 -3.93 12.51 2.31
CA THR A 116 -4.86 11.38 2.11
C THR A 116 -6.29 11.85 1.88
N LYS A 117 -6.74 12.88 2.62
CA LYS A 117 -8.06 13.50 2.42
C LYS A 117 -8.16 14.20 1.07
N GLY A 118 -7.14 14.96 0.66
CA GLY A 118 -7.10 15.64 -0.63
C GLY A 118 -7.19 14.67 -1.81
N LEU A 119 -6.43 13.57 -1.76
CA LEU A 119 -6.53 12.48 -2.73
C LEU A 119 -7.91 11.81 -2.69
N GLY A 120 -8.47 11.63 -1.49
CA GLY A 120 -9.85 11.20 -1.31
C GLY A 120 -10.83 12.10 -2.04
N HIS A 121 -10.80 13.41 -1.80
CA HIS A 121 -11.68 14.37 -2.47
C HIS A 121 -11.52 14.37 -3.98
N MET A 122 -10.29 14.24 -4.49
CA MET A 122 -10.04 14.08 -5.92
C MET A 122 -10.72 12.82 -6.47
N VAL A 123 -10.54 11.66 -5.84
CA VAL A 123 -11.20 10.41 -6.25
C VAL A 123 -12.72 10.51 -6.14
N ASN A 124 -13.24 11.17 -5.10
CA ASN A 124 -14.67 11.38 -4.91
C ASN A 124 -15.25 12.26 -6.01
N SER A 125 -14.52 13.27 -6.50
CA SER A 125 -15.00 14.07 -7.64
C SER A 125 -15.17 13.26 -8.92
N PHE A 126 -14.46 12.14 -9.08
CA PHE A 126 -14.64 11.25 -10.23
C PHE A 126 -15.94 10.45 -10.15
N THR A 127 -16.53 10.26 -8.95
CA THR A 127 -17.78 9.51 -8.80
C THR A 127 -19.00 10.24 -9.32
N ASP A 128 -18.89 11.55 -9.52
CA ASP A 128 -19.94 12.40 -10.09
C ASP A 128 -19.99 12.33 -11.64
N LEU A 129 -18.98 11.70 -12.25
CA LEU A 129 -18.89 11.52 -13.70
C LEU A 129 -19.70 10.30 -14.17
N ASN A 130 -19.86 10.16 -15.50
CA ASN A 130 -20.45 8.96 -16.08
C ASN A 130 -19.67 7.69 -15.62
N PRO A 131 -20.36 6.58 -15.30
CA PRO A 131 -19.75 5.36 -14.76
C PRO A 131 -18.52 4.81 -15.49
N LEU A 132 -18.46 4.93 -16.82
CA LEU A 132 -17.30 4.48 -17.60
C LEU A 132 -16.06 5.34 -17.31
N ILE A 133 -16.20 6.67 -17.40
CA ILE A 133 -15.12 7.62 -17.17
C ILE A 133 -14.68 7.56 -15.70
N MET A 134 -15.63 7.51 -14.77
CA MET A 134 -15.37 7.28 -13.35
C MET A 134 -14.49 6.05 -13.15
N SER A 135 -14.87 4.90 -13.72
CA SER A 135 -14.14 3.65 -13.52
C SER A 135 -12.71 3.71 -14.07
N ILE A 136 -12.51 4.35 -15.22
CA ILE A 136 -11.18 4.58 -15.79
C ILE A 136 -10.32 5.45 -14.88
N LEU A 137 -10.82 6.63 -14.47
CA LEU A 137 -10.04 7.57 -13.67
C LEU A 137 -9.69 7.01 -12.29
N ILE A 138 -10.63 6.33 -11.62
CA ILE A 138 -10.38 5.70 -10.34
C ILE A 138 -9.37 4.56 -10.48
N SER A 139 -9.53 3.68 -11.48
CA SER A 139 -8.59 2.57 -11.73
C SER A 139 -7.17 3.07 -12.02
N VAL A 140 -7.01 4.07 -12.88
CA VAL A 140 -5.71 4.71 -13.17
C VAL A 140 -5.09 5.30 -11.91
N THR A 141 -5.88 6.04 -11.13
CA THR A 141 -5.41 6.69 -9.90
C THR A 141 -4.92 5.64 -8.90
N PHE A 142 -5.70 4.59 -8.65
CA PHE A 142 -5.31 3.52 -7.73
C PHE A 142 -4.12 2.71 -8.23
N SER A 143 -3.99 2.51 -9.54
CA SER A 143 -2.81 1.86 -10.13
C SER A 143 -1.52 2.64 -9.88
N LEU A 144 -1.55 3.95 -10.12
CA LEU A 144 -0.41 4.84 -9.88
C LEU A 144 -0.06 4.95 -8.39
N LEU A 145 -1.08 5.02 -7.53
CA LEU A 145 -0.89 5.16 -6.09
C LEU A 145 -0.48 3.84 -5.40
N MET A 146 -0.73 2.66 -5.99
CA MET A 146 -0.39 1.36 -5.38
C MET A 146 1.07 1.26 -4.98
N VAL A 147 1.96 1.75 -5.83
CA VAL A 147 3.41 1.75 -5.63
C VAL A 147 3.95 3.05 -5.04
N THR A 148 3.13 3.70 -4.21
CA THR A 148 3.51 4.85 -3.38
C THR A 148 3.35 4.50 -1.89
N PRO A 149 3.98 5.26 -0.96
CA PRO A 149 3.79 5.07 0.49
C PRO A 149 2.40 5.48 0.99
N ILE A 150 1.42 5.74 0.12
CA ILE A 150 0.06 6.12 0.47
C ILE A 150 -0.80 4.88 0.74
N SER A 151 -1.70 4.99 1.73
CA SER A 151 -2.68 3.94 2.06
C SER A 151 -3.95 4.09 1.23
N LEU A 152 -4.11 3.21 0.23
CA LEU A 152 -5.26 3.19 -0.68
C LEU A 152 -6.57 2.84 0.03
N VAL A 153 -6.51 1.92 1.00
CA VAL A 153 -7.67 1.57 1.84
C VAL A 153 -8.08 2.78 2.68
N ALA A 154 -7.13 3.58 3.17
CA ALA A 154 -7.45 4.81 3.90
C ALA A 154 -8.14 5.83 3.00
N ILE A 155 -7.67 6.03 1.77
CA ILE A 155 -8.34 6.90 0.78
C ILE A 155 -9.78 6.44 0.55
N ALA A 156 -9.96 5.17 0.20
CA ALA A 156 -11.29 4.62 -0.09
C ALA A 156 -12.23 4.72 1.12
N THR A 157 -11.72 4.44 2.32
CA THR A 157 -12.49 4.54 3.58
C THR A 157 -12.87 5.97 3.92
N ALA A 158 -11.96 6.94 3.69
CA ALA A 158 -12.21 8.34 3.98
C ALA A 158 -13.38 8.92 3.19
N ILE A 159 -13.60 8.44 1.97
CA ILE A 159 -14.70 8.88 1.09
C ILE A 159 -15.84 7.88 0.99
N SER A 160 -15.81 6.80 1.79
CA SER A 160 -16.80 5.71 1.73
C SER A 160 -17.01 5.16 0.31
N LEU A 161 -15.92 4.98 -0.44
CA LEU A 161 -15.95 4.50 -1.82
C LEU A 161 -16.56 3.09 -1.89
N THR A 162 -17.74 2.96 -2.50
CA THR A 162 -18.52 1.73 -2.56
C THR A 162 -18.96 1.40 -3.99
N GLY A 163 -19.53 0.22 -4.19
CA GLY A 163 -20.13 -0.17 -5.46
C GLY A 163 -19.09 -0.24 -6.57
N LEU A 164 -19.44 0.27 -7.75
CA LEU A 164 -18.59 0.23 -8.94
C LEU A 164 -17.27 1.01 -8.74
N GLY A 165 -17.28 2.15 -8.05
CA GLY A 165 -16.07 2.92 -7.78
C GLY A 165 -15.03 2.12 -6.97
N SER A 166 -15.49 1.36 -5.97
CA SER A 166 -14.62 0.44 -5.22
C SER A 166 -14.10 -0.73 -6.07
N GLY A 167 -14.94 -1.25 -6.96
CA GLY A 167 -14.52 -2.28 -7.92
C GLY A 167 -13.46 -1.78 -8.90
N ALA A 168 -13.64 -0.57 -9.42
CA ALA A 168 -12.67 0.09 -10.29
C ALA A 168 -11.32 0.34 -9.57
N ALA A 169 -11.37 0.80 -8.31
CA ALA A 169 -10.19 0.93 -7.46
C ALA A 169 -9.44 -0.41 -7.33
N ASN A 170 -10.17 -1.50 -7.05
CA ASN A 170 -9.59 -2.85 -7.01
C ASN A 170 -8.91 -3.24 -8.31
N MET A 171 -9.55 -2.99 -9.44
CA MET A 171 -8.99 -3.30 -10.76
C MET A 171 -7.74 -2.45 -11.10
N GLY A 172 -7.64 -1.24 -10.56
CA GLY A 172 -6.42 -0.43 -10.57
C GLY A 172 -5.25 -1.09 -9.83
N ILE A 173 -5.52 -1.69 -8.67
CA ILE A 173 -4.52 -2.44 -7.90
C ILE A 173 -4.06 -3.69 -8.66
N VAL A 174 -5.00 -4.42 -9.26
CA VAL A 174 -4.70 -5.56 -10.14
C VAL A 174 -3.78 -5.11 -11.27
N ALA A 175 -4.13 -4.03 -11.99
CA ALA A 175 -3.33 -3.45 -13.06
C ALA A 175 -1.90 -3.13 -12.62
N ALA A 176 -1.73 -2.56 -11.42
CA ALA A 176 -0.40 -2.27 -10.88
C ALA A 176 0.40 -3.55 -10.64
N CYS A 177 -0.18 -4.53 -9.93
CA CYS A 177 0.51 -5.77 -9.61
C CYS A 177 0.96 -6.51 -10.89
N VAL A 178 0.06 -6.68 -11.87
CA VAL A 178 0.41 -7.38 -13.13
C VAL A 178 1.43 -6.61 -13.96
N THR A 179 1.39 -5.27 -13.95
CA THR A 179 2.41 -4.44 -14.63
C THR A 179 3.80 -4.72 -14.07
N PHE A 180 3.93 -4.76 -12.73
CA PHE A 180 5.20 -5.07 -12.10
C PHE A 180 5.61 -6.53 -12.28
N ILE A 181 4.67 -7.48 -12.33
CA ILE A 181 4.98 -8.89 -12.61
C ILE A 181 5.69 -9.00 -13.97
N PHE A 182 5.10 -8.47 -15.06
CA PHE A 182 5.70 -8.59 -16.39
C PHE A 182 7.02 -7.82 -16.52
N GLY A 183 7.14 -6.67 -15.85
CA GLY A 183 8.43 -5.97 -15.75
C GLY A 183 9.49 -6.77 -14.99
N SER A 184 9.09 -7.50 -13.96
CA SER A 184 9.98 -8.19 -13.02
C SER A 184 10.42 -9.58 -13.48
N ILE A 185 9.59 -10.32 -14.22
CA ILE A 185 9.80 -11.75 -14.56
C ILE A 185 11.19 -12.03 -15.18
N ARG A 186 11.71 -11.11 -16.00
CA ARG A 186 12.96 -11.30 -16.74
C ARG A 186 14.22 -10.85 -15.99
N VAL A 187 14.07 -10.07 -14.92
CA VAL A 187 15.20 -9.38 -14.25
C VAL A 187 15.33 -9.68 -12.76
N ASN A 188 14.28 -10.19 -12.13
CA ASN A 188 14.26 -10.50 -10.71
C ASN A 188 14.08 -11.99 -10.46
N SER A 189 14.41 -12.42 -9.24
CA SER A 189 14.28 -13.80 -8.81
C SER A 189 12.82 -14.26 -8.79
N MET A 190 12.62 -15.58 -8.86
CA MET A 190 11.30 -16.20 -8.74
C MET A 190 10.58 -15.76 -7.45
N GLY A 191 11.31 -15.58 -6.35
CA GLY A 191 10.75 -15.11 -5.08
C GLY A 191 10.08 -13.74 -5.20
N VAL A 192 10.73 -12.78 -5.86
CA VAL A 192 10.14 -11.44 -6.11
C VAL A 192 8.86 -11.57 -6.94
N ASN A 193 8.88 -12.40 -7.99
CA ASN A 193 7.72 -12.58 -8.87
C ASN A 193 6.54 -13.24 -8.15
N ILE A 194 6.78 -14.21 -7.26
CA ILE A 194 5.74 -14.82 -6.42
C ILE A 194 5.12 -13.79 -5.47
N VAL A 195 5.95 -12.93 -4.86
CA VAL A 195 5.47 -11.86 -3.96
C VAL A 195 4.59 -10.83 -4.71
N LEU A 196 4.93 -10.52 -5.96
CA LEU A 196 4.07 -9.69 -6.81
C LEU A 196 2.78 -10.41 -7.22
N LEU A 197 2.86 -11.72 -7.49
CA LEU A 197 1.69 -12.54 -7.85
C LEU A 197 0.68 -12.67 -6.71
N ILE A 198 1.12 -12.68 -5.45
CA ILE A 198 0.21 -12.61 -4.30
C ILE A 198 -0.31 -11.19 -4.02
N GLY A 199 0.20 -10.18 -4.74
CA GLY A 199 -0.30 -8.81 -4.76
C GLY A 199 0.43 -7.83 -3.84
N ALA A 200 1.65 -8.17 -3.38
CA ALA A 200 2.48 -7.30 -2.55
C ALA A 200 3.32 -6.31 -3.40
N ALA A 201 2.68 -5.60 -4.34
CA ALA A 201 3.36 -4.66 -5.24
C ALA A 201 4.01 -3.46 -4.53
N LYS A 202 3.66 -3.17 -3.28
CA LYS A 202 4.32 -2.14 -2.47
C LYS A 202 5.83 -2.38 -2.29
N MET A 203 6.33 -3.60 -2.46
CA MET A 203 7.78 -3.84 -2.48
C MET A 203 8.49 -3.07 -3.60
N MET A 204 7.80 -2.72 -4.69
CA MET A 204 8.37 -2.02 -5.84
C MET A 204 8.36 -0.48 -5.70
N ILE A 205 7.99 0.08 -4.54
CA ILE A 205 8.07 1.53 -4.28
C ILE A 205 9.47 2.10 -4.63
N PRO A 206 10.60 1.50 -4.21
CA PRO A 206 11.93 2.05 -4.53
C PRO A 206 12.22 2.05 -6.03
N VAL A 207 11.77 1.01 -6.73
CA VAL A 207 11.93 0.85 -8.18
C VAL A 207 11.10 1.90 -8.92
N TYR A 208 9.84 2.09 -8.53
CA TYR A 208 8.96 3.08 -9.13
C TYR A 208 9.46 4.51 -8.95
N LEU A 209 9.92 4.87 -7.75
CA LEU A 209 10.44 6.21 -7.46
C LEU A 209 11.76 6.50 -8.19
N LYS A 210 12.56 5.47 -8.49
CA LYS A 210 13.78 5.60 -9.30
C LYS A 210 13.48 5.75 -10.80
N HIS A 211 12.39 5.16 -11.27
CA HIS A 211 12.03 5.09 -12.69
C HIS A 211 10.56 5.46 -12.93
N LEU A 212 10.25 6.77 -12.87
CA LEU A 212 8.89 7.30 -13.06
C LEU A 212 8.27 6.98 -14.43
N ILE A 213 9.07 6.57 -15.43
CA ILE A 213 8.56 6.12 -16.74
C ILE A 213 7.63 4.89 -16.60
N ILE A 214 7.74 4.13 -15.52
CA ILE A 214 6.84 3.01 -15.18
C ILE A 214 5.39 3.51 -14.97
N ALA A 215 5.18 4.80 -14.73
CA ALA A 215 3.83 5.38 -14.66
C ALA A 215 3.04 5.17 -15.97
N VAL A 216 3.73 5.13 -17.12
CA VAL A 216 3.08 4.96 -18.44
C VAL A 216 2.34 3.61 -18.54
N PRO A 217 3.00 2.44 -18.37
CA PRO A 217 2.29 1.17 -18.41
C PRO A 217 1.29 1.01 -17.27
N LEU A 218 1.52 1.63 -16.09
CA LEU A 218 0.53 1.65 -15.00
C LEU A 218 -0.76 2.38 -15.43
N THR A 219 -0.62 3.55 -16.06
CA THR A 219 -1.77 4.29 -16.59
C THR A 219 -2.48 3.50 -17.69
N LEU A 220 -1.75 2.94 -18.66
CA LEU A 220 -2.35 2.19 -19.76
C LEU A 220 -3.11 0.95 -19.25
N ASN A 221 -2.49 0.15 -18.37
CA ASN A 221 -3.17 -1.00 -17.76
C ASN A 221 -4.33 -0.55 -16.86
N GLY A 222 -4.18 0.57 -16.15
CA GLY A 222 -5.25 1.17 -15.36
C GLY A 222 -6.47 1.54 -16.19
N ILE A 223 -6.28 2.08 -17.41
CA ILE A 223 -7.38 2.38 -18.35
C ILE A 223 -8.10 1.10 -18.73
N VAL A 224 -7.38 0.06 -19.18
CA VAL A 224 -7.96 -1.22 -19.57
C VAL A 224 -8.74 -1.85 -18.41
N SER A 225 -8.14 -1.89 -17.22
CA SER A 225 -8.77 -2.37 -15.98
C SER A 225 -10.02 -1.57 -15.59
N GLY A 226 -10.04 -0.26 -15.82
CA GLY A 226 -11.19 0.59 -15.52
C GLY A 226 -12.35 0.35 -16.48
N VAL A 227 -12.08 0.19 -17.78
CA VAL A 227 -13.08 -0.23 -18.77
C VAL A 227 -13.65 -1.59 -18.41
N LEU A 228 -12.78 -2.52 -18.01
CA LEU A 228 -13.15 -3.87 -17.61
C LEU A 228 -14.03 -3.88 -16.35
N ALA A 229 -13.69 -3.06 -15.34
CA ALA A 229 -14.48 -2.92 -14.13
C ALA A 229 -15.90 -2.44 -14.45
N TYR A 230 -16.05 -1.47 -15.35
CA TYR A 230 -17.34 -0.98 -15.83
C TYR A 230 -18.11 -2.06 -16.60
N ALA A 231 -17.47 -2.71 -17.58
CA ALA A 231 -18.10 -3.71 -18.45
C ALA A 231 -18.61 -4.93 -17.68
N ILE A 232 -17.86 -5.40 -16.68
CA ILE A 232 -18.26 -6.52 -15.83
C ILE A 232 -19.20 -6.05 -14.70
N GLY A 233 -19.15 -4.78 -14.32
CA GLY A 233 -19.88 -4.25 -13.17
C GLY A 233 -19.30 -4.72 -11.84
N ILE A 234 -17.96 -4.76 -11.71
CA ILE A 234 -17.28 -5.20 -10.49
C ILE A 234 -17.61 -4.23 -9.35
N LYS A 235 -18.07 -4.75 -8.21
CA LYS A 235 -18.46 -3.94 -7.04
C LYS A 235 -17.60 -4.26 -5.82
N GLY A 236 -17.50 -3.31 -4.89
CA GLY A 236 -16.78 -3.53 -3.64
C GLY A 236 -17.22 -2.61 -2.50
N THR A 237 -16.43 -2.64 -1.42
CA THR A 237 -16.53 -1.77 -0.24
C THR A 237 -15.32 -0.87 -0.09
N PRO A 238 -15.37 0.13 0.81
CA PRO A 238 -14.22 0.96 1.10
C PRO A 238 -13.04 0.13 1.59
N LEU A 239 -13.32 -0.93 2.38
CA LEU A 239 -12.31 -1.85 2.87
C LEU A 239 -11.72 -2.74 1.77
N SER A 240 -12.49 -3.13 0.74
CA SER A 240 -11.95 -3.97 -0.32
C SER A 240 -11.10 -3.20 -1.34
N ALA A 241 -11.43 -1.93 -1.63
CA ALA A 241 -10.90 -1.14 -2.75
C ALA A 241 -9.35 -1.06 -2.86
N GLY A 242 -8.63 -1.25 -1.75
CA GLY A 242 -7.17 -1.18 -1.72
C GLY A 242 -6.44 -2.52 -1.83
N PHE A 243 -7.13 -3.62 -2.13
CA PHE A 243 -6.53 -4.96 -2.09
C PHE A 243 -6.39 -5.65 -3.46
N GLY A 244 -7.15 -5.26 -4.49
CA GLY A 244 -7.10 -5.96 -5.78
C GLY A 244 -7.40 -7.46 -5.60
N TYR A 245 -6.55 -8.34 -6.13
CA TYR A 245 -6.65 -9.80 -5.89
C TYR A 245 -5.90 -10.28 -4.63
N THR A 246 -5.21 -9.41 -3.89
CA THR A 246 -4.43 -9.80 -2.71
C THR A 246 -5.32 -10.47 -1.67
N GLY A 247 -4.96 -11.68 -1.25
CA GLY A 247 -5.77 -12.50 -0.35
C GLY A 247 -7.19 -12.80 -0.87
N LEU A 248 -7.41 -12.66 -2.19
CA LEU A 248 -8.70 -12.75 -2.86
C LEU A 248 -9.76 -11.76 -2.33
N VAL A 249 -9.35 -10.71 -1.62
CA VAL A 249 -10.27 -9.76 -0.98
C VAL A 249 -11.16 -9.08 -2.03
N GLY A 250 -10.62 -8.61 -3.15
CA GLY A 250 -11.41 -7.99 -4.22
C GLY A 250 -12.40 -8.97 -4.85
N PRO A 251 -11.96 -10.10 -5.44
CA PRO A 251 -12.85 -11.09 -6.06
C PRO A 251 -13.96 -11.58 -5.13
N ILE A 252 -13.65 -11.92 -3.87
CA ILE A 252 -14.65 -12.39 -2.89
C ILE A 252 -15.65 -11.27 -2.57
N ASN A 253 -15.17 -10.02 -2.39
CA ASN A 253 -16.08 -8.90 -2.13
C ASN A 253 -16.95 -8.56 -3.34
N ALA A 254 -16.45 -8.75 -4.57
CA ALA A 254 -17.22 -8.56 -5.80
C ALA A 254 -18.28 -9.65 -5.95
N PHE A 255 -17.92 -10.92 -5.74
CA PHE A 255 -18.83 -12.06 -5.79
C PHE A 255 -20.05 -11.86 -4.87
N ASN A 256 -19.81 -11.41 -3.63
CA ASN A 256 -20.87 -11.18 -2.65
C ASN A 256 -21.77 -9.95 -2.94
N ARG A 257 -21.46 -9.14 -3.95
CA ARG A 257 -22.15 -7.86 -4.23
C ARG A 257 -22.69 -7.74 -5.66
N MET A 258 -22.19 -8.57 -6.57
CA MET A 258 -22.74 -8.69 -7.90
C MET A 258 -24.02 -9.53 -7.82
N SER A 259 -25.04 -9.13 -8.58
CA SER A 259 -26.31 -9.82 -8.65
C SER A 259 -26.34 -10.64 -9.94
N GLY A 260 -26.79 -11.89 -9.88
CA GLY A 260 -26.84 -12.79 -11.03
C GLY A 260 -26.55 -14.23 -10.66
N ASP A 261 -26.44 -15.09 -11.67
CA ASP A 261 -26.05 -16.48 -11.50
C ASP A 261 -24.61 -16.59 -10.97
N ALA A 262 -24.40 -17.41 -9.94
CA ALA A 262 -23.12 -17.55 -9.27
C ALA A 262 -22.01 -18.05 -10.22
N THR A 263 -22.34 -18.98 -11.12
CA THR A 263 -21.38 -19.53 -12.09
C THR A 263 -20.94 -18.46 -13.07
N ILE A 264 -21.88 -17.68 -13.59
CA ILE A 264 -21.59 -16.55 -14.49
C ILE A 264 -20.69 -15.52 -13.79
N ILE A 265 -20.99 -15.15 -12.54
CA ILE A 265 -20.18 -14.19 -11.79
C ILE A 265 -18.76 -14.73 -11.59
N ILE A 266 -18.58 -16.00 -11.21
CA ILE A 266 -17.26 -16.59 -11.05
C ILE A 266 -16.46 -16.52 -12.35
N ILE A 267 -17.08 -16.88 -13.48
CA ILE A 267 -16.44 -16.79 -14.80
C ILE A 267 -16.03 -15.34 -15.08
N LEU A 268 -16.93 -14.38 -14.93
CA LEU A 268 -16.65 -12.97 -15.13
C LEU A 268 -15.50 -12.48 -14.24
N LEU A 269 -15.44 -12.89 -12.97
CA LEU A 269 -14.37 -12.50 -12.05
C LEU A 269 -13.04 -13.15 -12.39
N VAL A 270 -13.01 -14.38 -12.89
CA VAL A 270 -11.78 -15.02 -13.39
C VAL A 270 -11.22 -14.25 -14.59
N PHE A 271 -12.08 -13.92 -15.56
CA PHE A 271 -11.67 -13.08 -16.68
C PHE A 271 -11.27 -11.67 -16.24
N GLY A 272 -12.03 -11.09 -15.31
CA GLY A 272 -11.87 -9.76 -14.77
C GLY A 272 -10.56 -9.56 -14.02
N TYR A 273 -10.25 -10.43 -13.05
CA TYR A 273 -9.09 -10.26 -12.16
C TYR A 273 -7.81 -10.94 -12.67
N PHE A 274 -7.92 -11.96 -13.51
CA PHE A 274 -6.77 -12.80 -13.88
C PHE A 274 -6.51 -12.82 -15.39
N VAL A 275 -7.48 -13.19 -16.22
CA VAL A 275 -7.17 -13.41 -17.65
C VAL A 275 -6.87 -12.09 -18.36
N ILE A 276 -7.82 -11.15 -18.37
CA ILE A 276 -7.71 -9.92 -19.15
C ILE A 276 -6.58 -9.01 -18.64
N PRO A 277 -6.43 -8.76 -17.32
CA PRO A 277 -5.34 -7.92 -16.84
C PRO A 277 -3.95 -8.49 -17.14
N PHE A 278 -3.76 -9.81 -17.07
CA PHE A 278 -2.46 -10.40 -17.38
C PHE A 278 -2.14 -10.28 -18.87
N VAL A 279 -3.13 -10.54 -19.74
CA VAL A 279 -2.95 -10.40 -21.19
C VAL A 279 -2.69 -8.93 -21.56
N SER A 280 -3.46 -7.98 -21.01
CA SER A 280 -3.26 -6.56 -21.29
C SER A 280 -1.90 -6.08 -20.81
N ALA A 281 -1.47 -6.51 -19.62
CA ALA A 281 -0.19 -6.11 -19.07
C ALA A 281 1.00 -6.65 -19.85
N PHE A 282 0.92 -7.89 -20.34
CA PHE A 282 1.91 -8.42 -21.27
C PHE A 282 2.01 -7.59 -22.54
N ILE A 283 0.87 -7.35 -23.21
CA ILE A 283 0.82 -6.60 -24.47
C ILE A 283 1.36 -5.17 -24.26
N ILE A 284 0.89 -4.46 -23.24
CA ILE A 284 1.31 -3.10 -22.92
C ILE A 284 2.80 -3.06 -22.59
N HIS A 285 3.32 -4.02 -21.82
CA HIS A 285 4.73 -4.10 -21.50
C HIS A 285 5.59 -4.24 -22.77
N GLU A 286 5.22 -5.13 -23.71
CA GLU A 286 5.94 -5.30 -24.97
C GLU A 286 5.82 -4.07 -25.90
N ILE A 287 4.67 -3.40 -25.92
CA ILE A 287 4.48 -2.15 -26.67
C ILE A 287 5.36 -1.03 -26.09
N CYS A 288 5.39 -0.87 -24.77
CA CYS A 288 6.22 0.13 -24.11
C CYS A 288 7.71 -0.07 -24.42
N LYS A 289 8.20 -1.33 -24.45
CA LYS A 289 9.59 -1.64 -24.84
C LYS A 289 9.92 -1.24 -26.28
N LYS A 290 8.94 -1.32 -27.19
CA LYS A 290 9.13 -0.97 -28.60
C LYS A 290 9.03 0.52 -28.86
N LEU A 291 8.11 1.22 -28.18
CA LEU A 291 7.80 2.62 -28.47
C LEU A 291 8.58 3.63 -27.63
N ILE A 292 9.03 3.25 -26.43
CA ILE A 292 9.66 4.17 -25.48
C ILE A 292 11.13 3.79 -25.34
N PRO A 293 12.07 4.57 -25.89
CA PRO A 293 13.51 4.23 -25.87
C PRO A 293 14.07 4.03 -24.46
N SER A 294 13.57 4.79 -23.48
CA SER A 294 14.01 4.72 -22.08
C SER A 294 13.35 3.60 -21.27
N TYR A 295 12.44 2.82 -21.87
CA TYR A 295 11.72 1.74 -21.18
C TYR A 295 12.31 0.38 -21.54
N HIS A 296 12.97 -0.26 -20.58
CA HIS A 296 13.60 -1.56 -20.75
C HIS A 296 13.50 -2.39 -19.45
N ASP A 297 13.61 -3.72 -19.54
CA ASP A 297 13.40 -4.62 -18.39
C ASP A 297 14.28 -4.26 -17.18
N GLY A 298 15.50 -3.77 -17.42
CA GLY A 298 16.44 -3.35 -16.36
C GLY A 298 15.88 -2.30 -15.38
N ILE A 299 14.90 -1.49 -15.77
CA ILE A 299 14.28 -0.50 -14.86
C ILE A 299 13.47 -1.15 -13.74
N TYR A 300 13.06 -2.42 -13.91
CA TYR A 300 12.28 -3.18 -12.94
C TYR A 300 13.13 -3.97 -11.96
N LYS A 301 14.45 -3.89 -12.06
CA LYS A 301 15.35 -4.65 -11.20
C LYS A 301 15.19 -4.21 -9.74
N PHE A 302 14.78 -5.14 -8.91
CA PHE A 302 14.65 -4.97 -7.47
C PHE A 302 15.96 -5.41 -6.81
N GLU A 303 16.69 -4.43 -6.26
CA GLU A 303 17.91 -4.71 -5.50
C GLU A 303 17.53 -5.22 -4.12
N ILE A 304 17.71 -6.52 -3.88
CA ILE A 304 17.64 -7.09 -2.54
C ILE A 304 18.96 -6.72 -1.84
N PRO A 305 18.95 -5.94 -0.75
CA PRO A 305 20.15 -5.70 0.03
C PRO A 305 20.70 -7.06 0.48
N LYS A 306 21.96 -7.37 0.18
CA LYS A 306 22.62 -8.54 0.76
C LYS A 306 22.63 -8.35 2.27
N GLN A 307 21.90 -9.20 2.98
CA GLN A 307 21.90 -9.27 4.45
C GLN A 307 23.24 -9.83 4.95
#